data_AF-A0A2Z7A8L4-F1
#
_entry.id   AF-A0A2Z7A8L4-F1
#
_cell.length_a   1.000
_cell.length_b   1.000
_cell.length_c   1.000
_cell.angle_alpha   90.00
_cell.angle_beta   90.00
_cell.angle_gamma   90.00
#
_symmetry.space_group_name_H-M   'P 1'
#
loop_
_entity.id
_entity.type
_entity.pdbx_description
1 polymer ?
#
loop_
_entity_poly.entity_id
_entity_poly.type
_entity_poly.pdbx_seq_one_letter_code
_entity_poly.pdbx_strand_id
1 'polypeptide(L)' 'MADCAAAPPLFYSAWAEPLDDFPHLAAYRQRLLERPSFARALREAEPYLQFVPKA' A
#
# COMPACT_ATOMS: atom_id res chain seq x y z
N MET A 1 10.09 12.66 2.10
CA MET A 1 9.48 12.20 3.37
C MET A 1 8.01 11.80 3.19
N ALA A 2 7.20 12.56 2.44
CA ALA A 2 5.77 12.27 2.24
C ALA A 2 5.47 10.84 1.75
N ASP A 3 6.18 10.33 0.75
CA ASP A 3 5.94 8.98 0.23
C ASP A 3 6.25 7.86 1.24
N CYS A 4 7.29 8.05 2.05
CA CYS A 4 7.67 7.08 3.08
C CYS A 4 6.57 6.95 4.14
N ALA A 5 5.92 8.07 4.48
CA ALA A 5 4.80 8.10 5.41
C ALA A 5 3.50 7.58 4.77
N ALA A 6 3.29 7.83 3.48
CA ALA A 6 2.06 7.47 2.77
C ALA A 6 2.00 6.00 2.33
N ALA A 7 3.14 5.35 2.07
CA ALA A 7 3.16 3.99 1.52
C ALA A 7 2.48 2.94 2.43
N PRO A 8 2.77 2.86 3.75
CA PRO A 8 2.11 1.88 4.61
C PRO A 8 0.57 2.02 4.70
N PRO A 9 -0.02 3.19 5.02
CA PRO A 9 -1.47 3.30 5.09
C PRO A 9 -2.15 3.10 3.73
N LEU A 10 -1.55 3.56 2.63
CA LEU A 10 -2.12 3.34 1.29
C LEU A 10 -1.99 1.90 0.81
N PHE A 11 -1.02 1.13 1.27
CA PHE A 11 -1.01 -0.31 1.06
C PHE A 11 -2.19 -0.97 1.77
N TYR A 12 -2.42 -0.66 3.06
CA TYR A 12 -3.50 -1.24 3.84
C TYR A 12 -4.92 -0.82 3.42
N SER A 13 -5.06 0.30 2.71
CA SER A 13 -6.36 0.73 2.16
C SER A 13 -7.06 -0.36 1.34
N ALA A 14 -6.31 -1.31 0.75
CA ALA A 14 -6.87 -2.46 0.03
C ALA A 14 -7.84 -3.32 0.86
N TRP A 15 -7.65 -3.37 2.19
CA TRP A 15 -8.47 -4.16 3.12
C TRP A 15 -9.36 -3.29 4.00
N ALA A 16 -9.05 -2.00 4.15
CA ALA A 16 -9.78 -1.12 5.06
C ALA A 16 -10.96 -0.44 4.37
N GLU A 17 -10.72 0.34 3.32
CA GLU A 17 -11.73 1.17 2.66
C GLU A 17 -11.37 1.34 1.17
N PRO A 18 -12.33 1.14 0.24
CA PRO A 18 -12.10 1.36 -1.18
C PRO A 18 -11.76 2.82 -1.49
N LEU A 19 -10.95 3.05 -2.51
CA LEU A 19 -10.51 4.38 -2.94
C LEU A 19 -11.27 4.92 -4.16
N ASP A 20 -12.46 4.38 -4.44
CA ASP A 20 -13.19 4.62 -5.70
C ASP A 20 -13.54 6.10 -5.91
N ASP A 21 -13.91 6.81 -4.82
CA ASP A 21 -14.21 8.24 -4.84
C ASP A 21 -12.96 9.15 -4.82
N PHE A 22 -11.76 8.55 -4.73
CA PHE A 22 -10.50 9.27 -4.56
C PHE A 22 -9.49 8.94 -5.68
N PRO A 23 -9.76 9.32 -6.95
CA PRO A 23 -8.97 8.90 -8.11
C PRO A 23 -7.50 9.35 -8.04
N HIS A 24 -7.23 10.54 -7.52
CA HIS A 24 -5.85 11.01 -7.32
C HIS A 24 -5.10 10.20 -6.26
N LEU A 25 -5.80 9.77 -5.21
CA LEU A 25 -5.23 8.95 -4.14
C LEU A 25 -4.97 7.52 -4.62
N ALA A 26 -5.89 6.95 -5.40
CA ALA A 26 -5.72 5.66 -6.05
C ALA A 26 -4.50 5.65 -7.01
N ALA A 27 -4.38 6.68 -7.86
CA ALA A 27 -3.22 6.83 -8.74
C ALA A 27 -1.92 7.03 -7.95
N TYR A 28 -1.97 7.75 -6.82
CA TYR A 28 -0.81 7.90 -5.95
C TYR A 28 -0.40 6.58 -5.28
N ARG A 29 -1.37 5.80 -4.79
CA ARG A 29 -1.14 4.44 -4.26
C ARG A 29 -0.47 3.54 -5.30
N GLN A 30 -0.95 3.53 -6.55
CA GLN A 30 -0.33 2.73 -7.61
C GLN A 30 1.14 3.11 -7.81
N ARG A 31 1.44 4.41 -7.94
CA ARG A 31 2.82 4.89 -8.08
C ARG A 31 3.70 4.48 -6.89
N LEU A 32 3.16 4.48 -5.66
CA LEU A 32 3.91 4.05 -4.47
C LEU A 32 4.24 2.56 -4.52
N LEU A 33 3.29 1.71 -4.91
CA LEU A 33 3.49 0.26 -5.04
C LEU A 33 4.57 -0.10 -6.07
N GLU A 34 4.71 0.70 -7.12
CA GLU A 34 5.73 0.52 -8.17
C GLU A 34 7.13 0.99 -7.76
N ARG A 35 7.27 1.77 -6.67
CA ARG A 35 8.59 2.28 -6.27
C ARG A 35 9.52 1.13 -5.89
N PRO A 36 10.76 1.08 -6.41
CA PRO A 36 11.68 -0.02 -6.14
C PRO A 36 11.93 -0.31 -4.65
N SER A 37 12.04 0.74 -3.84
CA SER A 37 12.23 0.61 -2.39
C SER A 37 11.04 -0.04 -1.70
N PHE A 38 9.82 0.33 -2.11
CA PHE A 38 8.60 -0.19 -1.49
C PHE A 38 8.25 -1.57 -2.00
N ALA A 39 8.37 -1.79 -3.32
CA ALA A 39 8.21 -3.12 -3.92
C ALA A 39 9.17 -4.15 -3.31
N ARG A 40 10.42 -3.76 -2.98
CA ARG A 40 11.35 -4.63 -2.25
C ARG A 40 10.83 -4.98 -0.86
N ALA A 41 10.39 -3.99 -0.08
CA ALA A 41 9.82 -4.21 1.24
C ALA A 41 8.57 -5.10 1.20
N LEU A 42 7.71 -4.96 0.18
CA LEU A 42 6.53 -5.82 0.00
C LEU A 42 6.89 -7.28 -0.31
N ARG A 43 7.92 -7.52 -1.14
CA ARG A 43 8.42 -8.88 -1.38
C ARG A 43 8.97 -9.51 -0.11
N GLU A 44 9.73 -8.75 0.67
CA GLU A 44 10.25 -9.20 1.98
C GLU A 44 9.12 -9.44 2.99
N ALA A 45 8.02 -8.70 2.89
CA ALA A 45 6.85 -8.79 3.77
C ALA A 45 5.89 -9.94 3.42
N GLU A 46 5.97 -10.52 2.22
CA GLU A 46 5.09 -11.59 1.73
C GLU A 46 4.81 -12.72 2.75
N PRO A 47 5.82 -13.34 3.41
CA PRO A 47 5.57 -14.41 4.38
C PRO A 47 4.78 -13.94 5.62
N TYR A 48 4.74 -12.65 5.90
CA TYR A 48 4.03 -12.08 7.04
C TYR A 48 2.60 -11.63 6.71
N LEU A 49 2.22 -11.59 5.44
CA LEU A 49 0.87 -11.15 5.03
C LEU A 49 -0.23 -12.07 5.56
N GLN A 50 0.10 -13.31 5.95
CA GLN A 50 -0.83 -14.22 6.64
C GLN A 50 -1.27 -13.73 8.02
N PHE A 51 -0.51 -12.83 8.66
CA PHE A 51 -0.84 -12.24 9.96
C PHE A 51 -1.72 -11.00 9.84
N VAL A 52 -1.94 -10.48 8.63
CA VAL A 52 -2.83 -9.34 8.41
C VAL A 52 -4.28 -9.80 8.62
N PRO A 53 -5.05 -9.17 9.51
CA PRO A 53 -6.47 -9.46 9.66
C PRO A 53 -7.19 -9.22 8.34
N LYS A 54 -7.87 -10.25 7.82
CA LYS A 54 -8.73 -10.12 6.66
C LYS A 54 -10.16 -9.93 7.18
N ALA A 55 -10.82 -8.86 6.74
CA ALA A 55 -12.24 -8.64 6.98
C ALA A 55 -13.09 -9.69 6.22
#